data_AF-A0ABC9TSQ5-F1
#
_entry.id   AF-A0ABC9TSQ5-F1
#
_cell.length_a   1.000
_cell.length_b   1.000
_cell.length_c   1.000
_cell.angle_alpha   90.00
_cell.angle_beta   90.00
_cell.angle_gamma   90.00
#
_symmetry.space_group_name_H-M   'P 1'
#
loop_
_entity.id
_entity.type
_entity.pdbx_description
1 polymer ?
#
loop_
_entity_poly.entity_id
_entity_poly.type
_entity_poly.pdbx_seq_one_letter_code
_entity_poly.pdbx_strand_id
1 'polypeptide(L)'
;MAFPERKQGGSNRWRGNCSPEVVRAVLKHVLQCRTYEGKQNQDFVLLDPMSGSGTSGDVAASEGVQSILYDLNPEPAKGKGNWDALKDEVEESSSMIFLHPPYHSIIQYSGSVWGKPHPDDLSHCSSYRDYIDKLNFIIKKLFISLRHGGYLAVLVGDIRTQGTFHSIAADMMTIGTLVSWIVKGQYNCRSSSRTYSGKPFIPIVTEHLLLFKKEEWLMIPFSYRVNGICDLEKNDSLALSWFHLIRGIMEKNGGTMSLKNLYEHLEKHPKAKKNQYYKERIRACIYEHRSHFQTDGKGTYRLAYAVE
;
A
#
# COMPACT_ATOMS: atom_id res chain seq x y z
N MET A 1 7.43 -12.34 -10.26
CA MET A 1 7.69 -12.23 -11.72
C MET A 1 8.93 -11.37 -11.97
N ALA A 2 9.71 -11.69 -12.99
CA ALA A 2 10.94 -10.99 -13.31
C ALA A 2 11.10 -10.92 -14.83
N PHE A 3 11.14 -9.71 -15.38
CA PHE A 3 11.26 -9.46 -16.82
C PHE A 3 12.41 -8.47 -17.06
N PRO A 4 13.67 -8.94 -17.09
CA PRO A 4 14.83 -8.08 -17.32
C PRO A 4 14.83 -7.48 -18.72
N GLU A 5 14.29 -8.21 -19.70
CA GLU A 5 14.05 -7.72 -21.05
C GLU A 5 12.63 -7.17 -21.19
N ARG A 6 12.49 -5.96 -21.77
CA ARG A 6 11.19 -5.31 -21.92
C ARG A 6 10.26 -6.03 -22.90
N LYS A 7 10.81 -6.62 -23.98
CA LYS A 7 10.07 -7.11 -25.17
C LYS A 7 9.23 -6.00 -25.84
N GLN A 8 8.47 -6.34 -26.87
CA GLN A 8 7.73 -5.38 -27.72
C GLN A 8 6.38 -4.97 -27.09
N GLY A 9 6.05 -3.68 -27.16
CA GLY A 9 4.80 -3.10 -26.68
C GLY A 9 5.01 -1.76 -25.95
N GLY A 10 4.16 -0.77 -26.25
CA GLY A 10 4.28 0.60 -25.75
C GLY A 10 5.61 1.27 -26.09
N SER A 11 5.86 2.43 -25.48
CA SER A 11 7.10 3.19 -25.68
C SER A 11 8.03 3.06 -24.47
N ASN A 12 9.28 2.69 -24.70
CA ASN A 12 10.33 2.71 -23.66
C ASN A 12 10.75 4.13 -23.27
N ARG A 13 10.36 5.14 -24.05
CA ARG A 13 10.58 6.56 -23.74
C ARG A 13 9.52 7.12 -22.79
N TRP A 14 8.38 6.45 -22.66
CA TRP A 14 7.35 6.84 -21.70
C TRP A 14 7.86 6.59 -20.28
N ARG A 15 7.94 7.66 -19.49
CA ARG A 15 8.46 7.55 -18.13
C ARG A 15 7.53 6.71 -17.26
N GLY A 16 8.12 5.87 -16.41
CA GLY A 16 7.36 5.01 -15.50
C GLY A 16 6.67 3.81 -16.16
N ASN A 17 6.89 3.54 -17.45
CA ASN A 17 6.24 2.43 -18.14
C ASN A 17 6.70 1.06 -17.61
N CYS A 18 5.77 0.12 -17.42
CA CYS A 18 6.09 -1.26 -17.04
C CYS A 18 6.49 -2.09 -18.28
N SER A 19 7.05 -3.29 -18.06
CA SER A 19 7.31 -4.23 -19.17
C SER A 19 5.98 -4.81 -19.68
N PRO A 20 5.74 -4.84 -21.01
CA PRO A 20 4.63 -5.56 -21.64
C PRO A 20 4.43 -6.99 -21.13
N GLU A 21 5.50 -7.71 -20.76
CA GLU A 21 5.42 -9.07 -20.25
C GLU A 21 4.66 -9.19 -18.92
N VAL A 22 4.63 -8.11 -18.12
CA VAL A 22 3.82 -8.06 -16.90
C VAL A 22 2.34 -8.16 -17.24
N VAL A 23 1.88 -7.33 -18.18
CA VAL A 23 0.49 -7.34 -18.64
C VAL A 23 0.17 -8.68 -19.30
N ARG A 24 1.08 -9.18 -20.16
CA ARG A 24 0.90 -10.44 -20.90
C ARG A 24 0.77 -11.63 -19.97
N ALA A 25 1.62 -11.74 -18.95
CA ALA A 25 1.59 -12.84 -18.01
C ALA A 25 0.26 -12.90 -17.24
N VAL A 26 -0.23 -11.75 -16.77
CA VAL A 26 -1.49 -11.68 -16.03
C VAL A 26 -2.69 -11.91 -16.96
N LEU A 27 -2.68 -11.32 -18.17
CA LEU A 27 -3.73 -11.54 -19.17
C LEU A 27 -3.85 -13.03 -19.53
N LYS A 28 -2.74 -13.70 -19.83
CA LYS A 28 -2.73 -15.14 -20.13
C LYS A 28 -3.25 -15.97 -18.97
N HIS A 29 -2.83 -15.65 -17.75
CA HIS A 29 -3.31 -16.33 -16.55
C HIS A 29 -4.84 -16.22 -16.43
N VAL A 30 -5.39 -15.01 -16.58
CA VAL A 30 -6.84 -14.78 -16.49
C VAL A 30 -7.60 -15.50 -17.61
N LEU A 31 -7.10 -15.49 -18.85
CA LEU A 31 -7.69 -16.23 -19.97
C LEU A 31 -7.72 -17.75 -19.71
N GLN A 32 -6.65 -18.30 -19.12
CA GLN A 32 -6.56 -19.70 -18.72
C GLN A 32 -7.55 -20.03 -17.60
N CYS A 33 -7.66 -19.19 -16.56
CA CYS A 33 -8.64 -19.36 -15.50
C CYS A 33 -10.07 -19.41 -16.05
N ARG A 34 -10.43 -18.49 -16.96
CA ARG A 34 -11.76 -18.50 -17.61
C ARG A 34 -12.00 -19.78 -18.41
N THR A 35 -11.00 -20.23 -19.17
CA THR A 35 -11.09 -21.47 -19.95
C THR A 35 -11.32 -22.68 -19.04
N TYR A 36 -10.61 -22.74 -17.91
CA TYR A 36 -10.78 -23.79 -16.90
C TYR A 36 -12.17 -23.75 -16.24
N GLU A 37 -12.73 -22.56 -16.03
CA GLU A 37 -14.12 -22.35 -15.58
C GLU A 37 -15.17 -22.67 -16.67
N GLY A 38 -14.76 -23.16 -17.86
CA GLY A 38 -15.65 -23.49 -18.97
C GLY A 38 -16.18 -22.26 -19.74
N LYS A 39 -15.60 -21.08 -19.53
CA LYS A 39 -16.01 -19.84 -20.21
C LYS A 39 -15.26 -19.67 -21.53
N GLN A 40 -15.97 -19.15 -22.53
CA GLN A 40 -15.35 -18.74 -23.80
C GLN A 40 -14.66 -17.38 -23.66
N ASN A 41 -13.57 -17.18 -24.41
CA ASN A 41 -12.78 -15.94 -24.38
C ASN A 41 -13.06 -14.99 -25.56
N GLN A 42 -14.00 -15.33 -26.45
CA GLN A 42 -14.37 -14.50 -27.59
C GLN A 42 -14.92 -13.11 -27.20
N ASP A 43 -15.53 -13.01 -26.02
CA ASP A 43 -16.11 -11.78 -25.48
C ASP A 43 -15.15 -11.03 -24.53
N PHE A 44 -13.91 -11.48 -24.41
CA PHE A 44 -12.98 -10.96 -23.42
C PHE A 44 -12.54 -9.55 -23.79
N VAL A 45 -12.67 -8.65 -22.82
CA VAL A 45 -12.25 -7.24 -22.95
C VAL A 45 -11.26 -6.89 -21.86
N LEU A 46 -10.08 -6.40 -22.26
CA LEU A 46 -9.09 -5.76 -21.38
C LEU A 46 -9.32 -4.25 -21.36
N LEU A 47 -9.51 -3.66 -20.18
CA LEU A 47 -9.56 -2.20 -20.02
C LEU A 47 -8.30 -1.70 -19.29
N ASP A 48 -7.71 -0.62 -19.80
CA ASP A 48 -6.61 0.11 -19.16
C ASP A 48 -7.03 1.57 -18.97
N PRO A 49 -7.27 2.02 -17.73
CA PRO A 49 -7.80 3.35 -17.46
C PRO A 49 -6.71 4.44 -17.44
N MET A 50 -5.43 4.08 -17.56
CA MET A 50 -4.27 4.98 -17.45
C MET A 50 -3.20 4.56 -18.45
N SER A 51 -3.59 4.54 -19.72
CA SER A 51 -2.91 3.81 -20.80
C SER A 51 -1.50 4.31 -21.13
N GLY A 52 -1.19 5.58 -20.90
CA GLY A 52 0.07 6.23 -21.20
C GLY A 52 0.49 6.01 -22.65
N SER A 53 1.54 5.19 -22.85
CA SER A 53 2.00 4.83 -24.21
C SER A 53 1.19 3.71 -24.89
N GLY A 54 0.16 3.17 -24.23
CA GLY A 54 -0.71 2.12 -24.74
C GLY A 54 -0.13 0.70 -24.64
N THR A 55 0.72 0.43 -23.65
CA THR A 55 1.38 -0.87 -23.46
C THR A 55 0.38 -2.02 -23.36
N SER A 56 -0.70 -1.84 -22.59
CA SER A 56 -1.70 -2.89 -22.37
C SER A 56 -2.49 -3.22 -23.63
N GLY A 57 -2.80 -2.22 -24.46
CA GLY A 57 -3.45 -2.42 -25.75
C GLY A 57 -2.59 -3.17 -26.75
N ASP A 58 -1.29 -2.90 -26.79
CA ASP A 58 -0.35 -3.65 -27.64
C ASP A 58 -0.28 -5.13 -27.25
N VAL A 59 -0.28 -5.40 -25.94
CA VAL A 59 -0.32 -6.76 -25.43
C VAL A 59 -1.64 -7.42 -25.80
N ALA A 60 -2.78 -6.78 -25.56
CA ALA A 60 -4.09 -7.33 -25.92
C ALA A 60 -4.19 -7.67 -27.40
N ALA A 61 -3.78 -6.75 -28.29
CA ALA A 61 -3.75 -6.98 -29.73
C ALA A 61 -2.87 -8.20 -30.11
N SER A 62 -1.69 -8.33 -29.49
CA SER A 62 -0.80 -9.48 -29.73
C SER A 62 -1.38 -10.83 -29.28
N GLU A 63 -2.31 -10.80 -28.33
CA GLU A 63 -2.98 -12.00 -27.79
C GLU A 63 -4.39 -12.19 -28.39
N GLY A 64 -4.77 -11.41 -29.40
CA GLY A 64 -6.08 -11.50 -30.07
C GLY A 64 -7.26 -11.07 -29.19
N VAL A 65 -7.02 -10.21 -28.20
CA VAL A 65 -8.00 -9.74 -27.22
C VAL A 65 -8.41 -8.29 -27.53
N GLN A 66 -9.70 -7.99 -27.41
CA GLN A 66 -10.19 -6.62 -27.51
C GLN A 66 -9.71 -5.78 -26.32
N SER A 67 -9.28 -4.54 -26.57
CA SER A 67 -8.87 -3.61 -25.52
C SER A 67 -9.56 -2.26 -25.58
N ILE A 68 -9.77 -1.65 -24.42
CA ILE A 68 -10.32 -0.31 -24.23
C ILE A 68 -9.31 0.48 -23.40
N LEU A 69 -8.88 1.62 -23.91
CA LEU A 69 -7.79 2.41 -23.32
C LEU A 69 -8.28 3.83 -23.03
N TYR A 70 -8.05 4.28 -21.80
CA TYR A 70 -8.30 5.65 -21.36
C TYR A 70 -7.03 6.34 -20.91
N ASP A 71 -7.04 7.67 -20.96
CA ASP A 71 -6.01 8.50 -20.34
C ASP A 71 -6.57 9.88 -19.97
N LEU A 72 -6.02 10.44 -18.90
CA LEU A 72 -6.28 11.83 -18.52
C LEU A 72 -5.63 12.80 -19.50
N ASN A 73 -4.49 12.42 -20.10
CA ASN A 73 -3.85 13.18 -21.17
C ASN A 73 -4.88 13.44 -22.31
N PRO A 74 -5.10 14.68 -22.75
CA PRO A 74 -6.01 14.99 -23.86
C PRO A 74 -5.65 14.31 -25.17
N GLU A 75 -4.36 14.06 -25.41
CA GLU A 75 -3.82 13.49 -26.64
C GLU A 75 -2.93 12.27 -26.30
N PRO A 76 -3.53 11.14 -25.87
CA PRO A 76 -2.75 9.94 -25.55
C PRO A 76 -2.25 9.29 -26.83
N ALA A 77 -1.18 8.50 -26.71
CA ALA A 77 -0.64 7.77 -27.85
C ALA A 77 -1.64 6.75 -28.42
N LYS A 78 -2.48 6.17 -27.55
CA LYS A 78 -3.53 5.19 -27.88
C LYS A 78 -4.69 5.36 -26.92
N GLY A 79 -5.93 5.19 -27.41
CA GLY A 79 -7.13 5.27 -26.58
C GLY A 79 -7.82 6.63 -26.59
N LYS A 80 -8.81 6.78 -25.71
CA LYS A 80 -9.58 8.01 -25.52
C LYS A 80 -8.92 8.88 -24.47
N GLY A 81 -8.53 10.09 -24.87
CA GLY A 81 -8.00 11.13 -23.96
C GLY A 81 -9.10 11.91 -23.24
N ASN A 82 -8.70 12.78 -22.33
CA ASN A 82 -9.59 13.57 -21.46
C ASN A 82 -10.55 12.71 -20.61
N TRP A 83 -10.18 11.47 -20.31
CA TRP A 83 -10.97 10.64 -19.39
C TRP A 83 -10.38 10.74 -17.98
N ASP A 84 -11.16 11.29 -17.06
CA ASP A 84 -10.77 11.52 -15.68
C ASP A 84 -11.29 10.40 -14.78
N ALA A 85 -10.38 9.56 -14.29
CA ALA A 85 -10.70 8.45 -13.40
C ALA A 85 -11.42 8.87 -12.11
N LEU A 86 -11.26 10.13 -11.66
CA LEU A 86 -11.94 10.66 -10.48
C LEU A 86 -13.37 11.14 -10.77
N LYS A 87 -13.74 11.36 -12.04
CA LYS A 87 -15.02 12.00 -12.40
C LYS A 87 -15.85 11.25 -13.42
N ASP A 88 -15.23 10.74 -14.49
CA ASP A 88 -15.96 10.27 -15.67
C ASP A 88 -16.41 8.82 -15.55
N GLU A 89 -17.61 8.49 -15.99
CA GLU A 89 -18.11 7.12 -15.92
C GLU A 89 -17.26 6.11 -16.71
N VAL A 90 -17.27 4.86 -16.24
CA VAL A 90 -16.72 3.72 -16.99
C VAL A 90 -17.89 3.08 -17.74
N GLU A 91 -18.07 3.48 -19.00
CA GLU A 91 -19.22 3.05 -19.80
C GLU A 91 -19.09 1.58 -20.26
N GLU A 92 -17.86 1.08 -20.37
CA GLU A 92 -17.60 -0.23 -20.95
C GLU A 92 -17.51 -1.34 -19.92
N SER A 93 -18.18 -2.43 -20.25
CA SER A 93 -18.12 -3.66 -19.49
C SER A 93 -16.86 -4.46 -19.86
N SER A 94 -15.94 -4.63 -18.92
CA SER A 94 -14.68 -5.33 -19.12
C SER A 94 -14.58 -6.65 -18.35
N SER A 95 -13.84 -7.61 -18.91
CA SER A 95 -13.54 -8.91 -18.27
C SER A 95 -12.30 -8.81 -17.37
N MET A 96 -11.38 -7.91 -17.73
CA MET A 96 -10.20 -7.60 -16.94
C MET A 96 -9.88 -6.12 -17.03
N ILE A 97 -9.47 -5.53 -15.92
CA ILE A 97 -8.91 -4.18 -15.85
C ILE A 97 -7.45 -4.30 -15.42
N PHE A 98 -6.54 -3.64 -16.13
CA PHE A 98 -5.15 -3.48 -15.72
C PHE A 98 -4.91 -2.02 -15.34
N LEU A 99 -4.79 -1.76 -14.03
CA LEU A 99 -4.56 -0.44 -13.47
C LEU A 99 -3.07 -0.30 -13.10
N HIS A 100 -2.40 0.67 -13.72
CA HIS A 100 -1.03 1.06 -13.41
C HIS A 100 -0.97 2.58 -13.20
N PRO A 101 -1.26 3.06 -11.98
CA PRO A 101 -1.46 4.47 -11.73
C PRO A 101 -0.13 5.21 -11.59
N PRO A 102 -0.10 6.55 -11.78
CA PRO A 102 1.01 7.38 -11.31
C PRO A 102 1.26 7.16 -9.81
N TYR A 103 2.51 6.92 -9.42
CA TYR A 103 2.89 6.67 -8.02
C TYR A 103 3.18 7.98 -7.29
N HIS A 104 2.12 8.69 -6.87
CA HIS A 104 2.22 9.99 -6.20
C HIS A 104 3.24 10.89 -6.96
N SER A 105 4.08 11.63 -6.25
CA SER A 105 5.01 12.60 -6.81
C SER A 105 6.33 12.02 -7.36
N ILE A 106 6.48 10.71 -7.61
CA ILE A 106 7.73 10.16 -8.19
C ILE A 106 7.98 10.72 -9.60
N ILE A 107 6.91 10.88 -10.39
CA ILE A 107 6.94 11.45 -11.73
C ILE A 107 5.72 12.34 -11.86
N GLN A 108 5.94 13.65 -12.04
CA GLN A 108 4.87 14.56 -12.45
C GLN A 108 4.59 14.34 -13.94
N TYR A 109 3.36 13.96 -14.29
CA TYR A 109 2.98 13.68 -15.68
C TYR A 109 2.40 14.93 -16.36
N SER A 110 1.26 15.44 -15.91
CA SER A 110 0.74 16.70 -16.42
C SER A 110 1.68 17.86 -16.08
N GLY A 111 1.90 18.76 -17.04
CA GLY A 111 2.83 19.88 -16.94
C GLY A 111 4.31 19.55 -17.13
N SER A 112 4.69 18.26 -17.23
CA SER A 112 6.09 17.81 -17.39
C SER A 112 6.28 16.79 -18.52
N VAL A 113 5.35 15.86 -18.67
CA VAL A 113 5.31 14.85 -19.74
C VAL A 113 4.30 15.24 -20.82
N TRP A 114 3.18 15.86 -20.45
CA TRP A 114 2.15 16.34 -21.37
C TRP A 114 1.47 17.59 -20.83
N GLY A 115 0.95 18.44 -21.72
CA GLY A 115 0.06 19.56 -21.42
C GLY A 115 0.50 20.49 -20.28
N LYS A 116 -0.49 21.04 -19.57
CA LYS A 116 -0.34 21.87 -18.36
C LYS A 116 -0.67 21.02 -17.12
N PRO A 117 -0.20 21.39 -15.91
CA PRO A 117 -0.58 20.68 -14.68
C PRO A 117 -2.09 20.55 -14.57
N HIS A 118 -2.57 19.33 -14.32
CA HIS A 118 -3.98 19.00 -14.17
C HIS A 118 -4.29 18.69 -12.70
N PRO A 119 -5.35 19.26 -12.10
CA PRO A 119 -5.64 19.09 -10.67
C PRO A 119 -5.97 17.65 -10.26
N ASP A 120 -6.51 16.87 -11.20
CA ASP A 120 -6.91 15.47 -10.97
C ASP A 120 -5.84 14.44 -11.36
N ASP A 121 -4.66 14.89 -11.80
CA ASP A 121 -3.53 14.01 -12.02
C ASP A 121 -2.99 13.52 -10.66
N LEU A 122 -3.05 12.19 -10.44
CA LEU A 122 -2.61 11.56 -9.20
C LEU A 122 -1.15 11.87 -8.84
N SER A 123 -0.32 12.26 -9.81
CA SER A 123 1.06 12.68 -9.56
C SER A 123 1.22 14.06 -8.92
N HIS A 124 0.15 14.85 -8.87
CA HIS A 124 0.08 16.17 -8.22
C HIS A 124 -0.69 16.15 -6.89
N CYS A 125 -0.99 14.97 -6.33
CA CYS A 125 -1.63 14.89 -5.03
C CYS A 125 -0.83 15.64 -3.95
N SER A 126 -1.54 16.33 -3.07
CA SER A 126 -0.97 17.22 -2.05
C SER A 126 -0.23 16.46 -0.94
N SER A 127 -0.64 15.22 -0.68
CA SER A 127 -0.05 14.35 0.32
C SER A 127 -0.23 12.88 -0.06
N TYR A 128 0.56 12.01 0.58
CA TYR A 128 0.40 10.57 0.41
C TYR A 128 -1.00 10.09 0.82
N ARG A 129 -1.62 10.72 1.83
CA ARG A 129 -2.98 10.36 2.25
C ARG A 129 -4.01 10.73 1.18
N ASP A 130 -3.94 11.94 0.64
CA ASP A 130 -4.77 12.41 -0.48
C ASP A 130 -4.67 11.46 -1.68
N TYR A 131 -3.45 11.02 -1.99
CA TYR A 131 -3.22 10.01 -3.03
C TYR A 131 -3.88 8.66 -2.76
N ILE A 132 -3.72 8.10 -1.54
CA ILE A 132 -4.35 6.81 -1.20
C ILE A 132 -5.88 6.92 -1.22
N ASP A 133 -6.46 8.02 -0.74
CA ASP A 133 -7.90 8.23 -0.77
C ASP A 133 -8.45 8.29 -2.21
N LYS A 134 -7.77 9.02 -3.10
CA LYS A 134 -8.09 9.07 -4.54
C LYS A 134 -7.89 7.73 -5.24
N LEU A 135 -6.79 7.03 -4.96
CA LEU A 135 -6.51 5.71 -5.53
C LEU A 135 -7.58 4.69 -5.10
N ASN A 136 -7.99 4.71 -3.83
CA ASN A 136 -9.05 3.84 -3.33
C ASN A 136 -10.39 4.12 -4.01
N PHE A 137 -10.73 5.39 -4.23
CA PHE A 137 -11.91 5.76 -5.01
C PHE A 137 -11.86 5.15 -6.42
N ILE A 138 -10.73 5.30 -7.12
CA ILE A 138 -10.53 4.77 -8.48
C ILE A 138 -10.61 3.24 -8.50
N ILE A 139 -9.93 2.56 -7.58
CA ILE A 139 -9.98 1.09 -7.45
C ILE A 139 -11.42 0.63 -7.27
N LYS A 140 -12.17 1.27 -6.37
CA LYS A 140 -13.58 0.93 -6.11
C LYS A 140 -14.45 1.12 -7.36
N LYS A 141 -14.32 2.26 -8.03
CA LYS A 141 -15.07 2.59 -9.25
C LYS A 141 -14.80 1.58 -10.38
N LEU A 142 -13.53 1.31 -10.68
CA LEU A 142 -13.12 0.35 -11.70
C LEU A 142 -13.57 -1.08 -11.34
N PHE A 143 -13.45 -1.48 -10.08
CA PHE A 143 -13.86 -2.81 -9.68
C PHE A 143 -15.38 -3.00 -9.80
N ILE A 144 -16.18 -1.98 -9.48
CA ILE A 144 -17.64 -2.03 -9.63
C ILE A 144 -18.04 -2.24 -11.10
N SER A 145 -17.34 -1.62 -12.06
CA SER A 145 -17.67 -1.74 -13.49
C SER A 145 -17.27 -3.09 -14.12
N LEU A 146 -16.48 -3.92 -13.43
CA LEU A 146 -16.13 -5.26 -13.91
C LEU A 146 -17.36 -6.14 -14.10
N ARG A 147 -17.30 -7.01 -15.12
CA ARG A 147 -18.22 -8.15 -15.25
C ARG A 147 -18.12 -9.07 -14.04
N HIS A 148 -19.20 -9.81 -13.78
CA HIS A 148 -19.18 -10.91 -12.83
C HIS A 148 -18.13 -11.96 -13.24
N GLY A 149 -17.29 -12.37 -12.29
CA GLY A 149 -16.10 -13.20 -12.52
C GLY A 149 -14.93 -12.47 -13.19
N GLY A 150 -15.00 -11.15 -13.33
CA GLY A 150 -13.93 -10.32 -13.89
C GLY A 150 -12.79 -10.05 -12.90
N TYR A 151 -11.67 -9.58 -13.43
CA TYR A 151 -10.42 -9.40 -12.67
C TYR A 151 -9.91 -7.95 -12.70
N LEU A 152 -9.47 -7.43 -11.56
CA LEU A 152 -8.73 -6.17 -11.46
C LEU A 152 -7.28 -6.48 -11.08
N ALA A 153 -6.35 -6.17 -11.98
CA ALA A 153 -4.92 -6.21 -11.70
C ALA A 153 -4.43 -4.78 -11.39
N VAL A 154 -3.86 -4.56 -10.21
CA VAL A 154 -3.31 -3.26 -9.80
C VAL A 154 -1.80 -3.40 -9.63
N LEU A 155 -1.02 -2.73 -10.49
CA LEU A 155 0.43 -2.64 -10.40
C LEU A 155 0.84 -1.36 -9.69
N VAL A 156 1.52 -1.47 -8.55
CA VAL A 156 2.00 -0.33 -7.75
C VAL A 156 3.43 -0.51 -7.26
N GLY A 157 4.18 0.58 -7.19
CA GLY A 157 5.53 0.62 -6.66
C GLY A 157 5.60 1.44 -5.38
N ASP A 158 6.21 0.88 -4.33
CA ASP A 158 6.35 1.58 -3.05
C ASP A 158 7.26 2.81 -3.19
N ILE A 159 7.04 3.81 -2.34
CA ILE A 159 7.74 5.09 -2.41
C ILE A 159 8.49 5.38 -1.13
N ARG A 160 9.57 6.15 -1.22
CA ARG A 160 10.27 6.69 -0.06
C ARG A 160 10.47 8.18 -0.22
N THR A 161 9.90 8.94 0.71
CA THR A 161 9.90 10.41 0.66
C THR A 161 10.37 10.93 2.02
N GLN A 162 11.37 11.81 2.02
CA GLN A 162 11.94 12.39 3.25
C GLN A 162 12.35 11.34 4.30
N GLY A 163 12.85 10.17 3.87
CA GLY A 163 13.25 9.07 4.75
C GLY A 163 12.12 8.13 5.18
N THR A 164 10.85 8.52 5.01
CA THR A 164 9.70 7.69 5.34
C THR A 164 9.37 6.73 4.20
N PHE A 165 9.25 5.44 4.53
CA PHE A 165 8.80 4.41 3.59
C PHE A 165 7.27 4.37 3.57
N HIS A 166 6.70 4.36 2.38
CA HIS A 166 5.27 4.31 2.13
C HIS A 166 4.98 3.14 1.21
N SER A 167 4.19 2.17 1.70
CA SER A 167 3.82 1.02 0.88
C SER A 167 2.45 1.23 0.27
N ILE A 168 2.42 1.61 -1.02
CA ILE A 168 1.15 1.83 -1.73
C ILE A 168 0.34 0.53 -1.72
N ALA A 169 1.02 -0.60 -1.93
CA ALA A 169 0.37 -1.92 -1.96
C ALA A 169 -0.33 -2.26 -0.64
N ALA A 170 0.26 -1.89 0.51
CA ALA A 170 -0.32 -2.16 1.83
C ALA A 170 -1.35 -1.11 2.27
N ASP A 171 -1.27 0.11 1.73
CA ASP A 171 -2.12 1.23 2.15
C ASP A 171 -3.38 1.40 1.28
N MET A 172 -3.33 0.95 0.02
CA MET A 172 -4.51 0.93 -0.84
C MET A 172 -5.54 -0.10 -0.36
N MET A 173 -6.79 0.10 -0.73
CA MET A 173 -7.87 -0.79 -0.37
C MET A 173 -7.70 -2.16 -1.04
N THR A 174 -8.15 -3.21 -0.35
CA THR A 174 -8.42 -4.50 -0.97
C THR A 174 -9.90 -4.55 -1.33
N ILE A 175 -10.22 -5.10 -2.51
CA ILE A 175 -11.61 -5.21 -2.97
C ILE A 175 -11.85 -6.55 -3.64
N GLY A 176 -13.03 -7.14 -3.44
CA GLY A 176 -13.32 -8.49 -3.89
C GLY A 176 -12.42 -9.55 -3.25
N THR A 177 -12.25 -10.66 -3.96
CA THR A 177 -11.35 -11.73 -3.55
C THR A 177 -9.93 -11.41 -4.01
N LEU A 178 -8.98 -11.30 -3.10
CA LEU A 178 -7.55 -11.25 -3.45
C LEU A 178 -7.11 -12.63 -3.93
N VAL A 179 -6.89 -12.76 -5.23
CA VAL A 179 -6.46 -14.01 -5.88
C VAL A 179 -4.96 -14.22 -5.71
N SER A 180 -4.16 -13.17 -5.87
CA SER A 180 -2.71 -13.27 -5.75
C SER A 180 -2.07 -11.92 -5.45
N TRP A 181 -1.01 -11.97 -4.64
CA TRP A 181 -0.10 -10.85 -4.39
C TRP A 181 1.24 -11.14 -5.06
N ILE A 182 1.51 -10.53 -6.20
CA ILE A 182 2.67 -10.86 -7.02
C ILE A 182 3.76 -9.82 -6.84
N VAL A 183 4.95 -10.26 -6.44
CA VAL A 183 6.14 -9.40 -6.39
C VAL A 183 6.80 -9.37 -7.77
N LYS A 184 7.04 -8.17 -8.29
CA LYS A 184 7.73 -7.92 -9.56
C LYS A 184 9.10 -7.30 -9.29
N GLY A 185 10.17 -7.91 -9.79
CA GLY A 185 11.50 -7.29 -9.79
C GLY A 185 11.53 -6.03 -10.67
N GLN A 186 12.13 -4.95 -10.18
CA GLN A 186 12.43 -3.76 -10.97
C GLN A 186 13.83 -3.84 -11.57
N TYR A 187 13.94 -3.47 -12.84
CA TYR A 187 15.19 -3.42 -13.60
C TYR A 187 15.30 -2.04 -14.26
N ASN A 188 16.52 -1.51 -14.40
CA ASN A 188 16.81 -0.24 -15.07
C ASN A 188 16.17 1.02 -14.44
N CYS A 189 16.10 1.08 -13.10
CA CYS A 189 15.57 2.25 -12.40
C CYS A 189 16.55 3.44 -12.44
N ARG A 190 16.06 4.67 -12.65
CA ARG A 190 16.88 5.90 -12.55
C ARG A 190 17.49 6.09 -11.15
N SER A 191 16.85 5.58 -10.10
CA SER A 191 17.37 5.62 -8.75
C SER A 191 18.57 4.69 -8.55
N SER A 192 18.76 3.67 -9.39
CA SER A 192 19.87 2.73 -9.28
C SER A 192 21.24 3.38 -9.50
N SER A 193 21.29 4.55 -10.14
CA SER A 193 22.53 5.31 -10.35
C SER A 193 22.83 6.32 -9.23
N ARG A 194 22.04 6.36 -8.15
CA ARG A 194 22.21 7.31 -7.05
C ARG A 194 22.87 6.64 -5.84
N THR A 195 23.99 7.21 -5.39
CA THR A 195 24.62 6.86 -4.12
C THR A 195 24.04 7.75 -3.02
N TYR A 196 23.35 7.14 -2.06
CA TYR A 196 22.84 7.85 -0.89
C TYR A 196 23.88 7.80 0.23
N SER A 197 24.45 8.94 0.63
CA SER A 197 25.42 9.02 1.73
C SER A 197 24.72 9.12 3.09
N GLY A 198 25.35 8.58 4.14
CA GLY A 198 24.98 8.85 5.54
C GLY A 198 24.40 7.68 6.33
N LYS A 199 23.27 7.09 5.91
CA LYS A 199 22.57 6.03 6.68
C LYS A 199 22.42 4.72 5.89
N PRO A 200 22.56 3.54 6.52
CA PRO A 200 22.17 2.28 5.92
C PRO A 200 20.72 2.35 5.44
N PHE A 201 20.48 1.99 4.19
CA PHE A 201 19.16 2.06 3.56
C PHE A 201 18.95 0.83 2.69
N ILE A 202 17.73 0.28 2.73
CA ILE A 202 17.33 -0.85 1.87
C ILE A 202 16.64 -0.27 0.62
N PRO A 203 17.22 -0.47 -0.57
CA PRO A 203 16.65 0.04 -1.82
C PRO A 203 15.33 -0.65 -2.15
N ILE A 204 14.41 0.13 -2.74
CA ILE A 204 13.18 -0.40 -3.33
C ILE A 204 13.57 -0.92 -4.71
N VAL A 205 13.50 -2.23 -4.88
CA VAL A 205 13.85 -2.93 -6.12
C VAL A 205 12.68 -3.78 -6.63
N THR A 206 11.48 -3.53 -6.11
CA THR A 206 10.27 -4.32 -6.38
C THR A 206 9.05 -3.43 -6.57
N GLU A 207 8.13 -3.91 -7.39
CA GLU A 207 6.73 -3.48 -7.47
C GLU A 207 5.83 -4.63 -7.07
N HIS A 208 4.58 -4.32 -6.72
CA HIS A 208 3.56 -5.29 -6.35
C HIS A 208 2.44 -5.25 -7.38
N LEU A 209 2.05 -6.40 -7.90
CA LEU A 209 0.86 -6.58 -8.72
C LEU A 209 -0.17 -7.39 -7.92
N LEU A 210 -1.25 -6.74 -7.53
CA LEU A 210 -2.34 -7.36 -6.79
C LEU A 210 -3.45 -7.72 -7.77
N LEU A 211 -3.87 -8.98 -7.76
CA LEU A 211 -4.93 -9.49 -8.61
C LEU A 211 -6.18 -9.74 -7.77
N PHE A 212 -7.23 -8.99 -8.04
CA PHE A 212 -8.53 -9.12 -7.39
C PHE A 212 -9.55 -9.73 -8.36
N LYS A 213 -10.51 -10.49 -7.83
CA LYS A 213 -11.62 -11.07 -8.61
C LYS A 213 -12.97 -10.65 -8.05
N LYS A 214 -13.88 -10.26 -8.95
CA LYS A 214 -15.28 -9.92 -8.64
C LYS A 214 -16.13 -11.17 -8.70
N GLU A 215 -16.25 -11.88 -7.58
CA GLU A 215 -17.03 -13.11 -7.50
C GLU A 215 -18.54 -12.88 -7.45
N GLU A 216 -19.00 -11.70 -7.00
CA GLU A 216 -20.43 -11.41 -6.80
C GLU A 216 -20.83 -10.11 -7.50
N TRP A 217 -22.08 -10.01 -7.93
CA TRP A 217 -22.57 -8.86 -8.69
C TRP A 217 -22.60 -7.56 -7.89
N LEU A 218 -23.17 -7.63 -6.68
CA LEU A 218 -23.50 -6.46 -5.84
C LEU A 218 -22.94 -6.55 -4.42
N MET A 219 -22.55 -7.74 -3.96
CA MET A 219 -21.99 -7.96 -2.62
C MET A 219 -20.49 -8.08 -2.69
N ILE A 220 -19.81 -6.92 -2.65
CA ILE A 220 -18.37 -6.85 -2.86
C ILE A 220 -17.67 -6.65 -1.50
N PRO A 221 -16.92 -7.65 -0.99
CA PRO A 221 -16.12 -7.46 0.21
C PRO A 221 -15.02 -6.43 -0.06
N PHE A 222 -14.70 -5.63 0.93
CA PHE A 222 -13.59 -4.69 0.85
C PHE A 222 -12.96 -4.49 2.22
N SER A 223 -11.71 -4.07 2.23
CA SER A 223 -11.02 -3.59 3.42
C SER A 223 -10.13 -2.41 3.04
N TYR A 224 -9.92 -1.48 3.96
CA TYR A 224 -9.05 -0.34 3.75
C TYR A 224 -8.35 0.02 5.05
N ARG A 225 -7.17 0.60 4.91
CA ARG A 225 -6.35 0.97 6.07
C ARG A 225 -6.84 2.27 6.69
N VAL A 226 -7.14 2.21 7.98
CA VAL A 226 -7.33 3.39 8.84
C VAL A 226 -6.11 3.53 9.73
N ASN A 227 -5.50 4.71 9.69
CA ASN A 227 -4.37 5.02 10.55
C ASN A 227 -4.87 5.46 11.93
N GLY A 228 -4.16 5.05 12.97
CA GLY A 228 -4.45 5.42 14.35
C GLY A 228 -3.19 5.35 15.21
N ILE A 229 -3.30 5.85 16.43
CA ILE A 229 -2.22 5.83 17.42
C ILE A 229 -2.69 4.98 18.60
N CYS A 230 -1.89 3.98 18.97
CA CYS A 230 -2.10 3.23 20.20
C CYS A 230 -1.36 3.94 21.35
N ASP A 231 -2.06 4.83 22.05
CA ASP A 231 -1.53 5.52 23.23
C ASP A 231 -1.65 4.61 24.46
N LEU A 232 -0.58 3.86 24.74
CA LEU A 232 -0.49 2.90 25.85
C LEU A 232 -0.41 3.57 27.23
N GLU A 233 -0.20 4.89 27.30
CA GLU A 233 -0.20 5.63 28.57
C GLU A 233 -1.61 6.05 28.98
N LYS A 234 -2.52 6.18 28.01
CA LYS A 234 -3.91 6.59 28.26
C LYS A 234 -4.91 5.46 28.11
N ASN A 235 -4.55 4.37 27.42
CA ASN A 235 -5.46 3.27 27.10
C ASN A 235 -4.91 1.94 27.62
N ASP A 236 -5.80 1.10 28.14
CA ASP A 236 -5.50 -0.28 28.51
C ASP A 236 -5.93 -1.23 27.38
N SER A 237 -5.16 -2.30 27.20
CA SER A 237 -5.44 -3.37 26.25
C SER A 237 -5.28 -4.71 26.96
N LEU A 238 -6.03 -5.73 26.55
CA LEU A 238 -5.85 -7.10 27.07
C LEU A 238 -4.42 -7.61 26.85
N ALA A 239 -3.76 -7.17 25.77
CA ALA A 239 -2.37 -7.51 25.46
C ALA A 239 -1.33 -6.72 26.28
N LEU A 240 -1.72 -5.59 26.88
CA LEU A 240 -0.82 -4.75 27.65
C LEU A 240 -0.61 -5.34 29.04
N SER A 241 0.54 -5.98 29.29
CA SER A 241 0.87 -6.48 30.63
C SER A 241 1.38 -5.37 31.55
N TRP A 242 1.32 -5.61 32.87
CA TRP A 242 1.93 -4.70 33.85
C TRP A 242 3.43 -4.53 33.61
N PHE A 243 4.13 -5.60 33.21
CA PHE A 243 5.55 -5.56 32.87
C PHE A 243 5.84 -4.54 31.76
N HIS A 244 5.11 -4.63 30.64
CA HIS A 244 5.31 -3.74 29.50
C HIS A 244 4.88 -2.30 29.79
N LEU A 245 3.79 -2.10 30.54
CA LEU A 245 3.33 -0.77 30.93
C LEU A 245 4.35 -0.08 31.85
N ILE A 246 4.82 -0.76 32.90
CA ILE A 246 5.82 -0.22 33.84
C ILE A 246 7.12 0.09 33.09
N ARG A 247 7.60 -0.84 32.26
CA ARG A 247 8.79 -0.65 31.45
C ARG A 247 8.67 0.57 30.53
N GLY A 248 7.57 0.70 29.79
CA GLY A 248 7.35 1.83 28.88
C GLY A 248 7.28 3.17 29.60
N ILE A 249 6.65 3.23 30.78
CA ILE A 249 6.66 4.43 31.62
C ILE A 249 8.07 4.76 32.11
N MET A 250 8.86 3.77 32.54
CA MET A 250 10.24 4.00 32.96
C MET A 250 11.11 4.47 31.79
N GLU A 251 10.98 3.88 30.59
CA GLU A 251 11.68 4.34 29.37
C GLU A 251 11.37 5.80 29.09
N LYS A 252 10.09 6.19 29.09
CA LYS A 252 9.68 7.59 28.88
C LYS A 252 10.30 8.56 29.90
N ASN A 253 10.64 8.08 31.10
CA ASN A 253 11.19 8.89 32.19
C ASN A 253 12.70 8.65 32.41
N GLY A 254 13.46 8.31 31.37
CA GLY A 254 14.92 8.19 31.44
C GLY A 254 15.43 6.90 32.08
N GLY A 255 14.59 5.87 32.14
CA GLY A 255 14.94 4.51 32.57
C GLY A 255 15.06 4.29 34.07
N THR A 256 14.85 5.32 34.91
CA THR A 256 14.99 5.23 36.37
C THR A 256 13.79 5.86 37.08
N MET A 257 13.12 5.12 37.96
CA MET A 257 11.97 5.62 38.72
C MET A 257 11.86 4.98 40.11
N SER A 258 11.33 5.73 41.08
CA SER A 258 10.94 5.19 42.38
C SER A 258 9.56 4.51 42.31
N LEU A 259 9.28 3.60 43.25
CA LEU A 259 7.95 2.98 43.35
C LEU A 259 6.85 4.02 43.58
N LYS A 260 7.12 5.06 44.38
CA LYS A 260 6.18 6.14 44.65
C LYS A 260 5.78 6.85 43.35
N ASN A 261 6.75 7.22 42.52
CA ASN A 261 6.49 7.90 41.26
C ASN A 261 5.72 7.00 40.29
N LEU A 262 6.04 5.70 40.24
CA LEU A 262 5.27 4.73 39.43
C LEU A 262 3.82 4.63 39.88
N TYR A 263 3.56 4.65 41.18
CA TYR A 263 2.20 4.61 41.72
C TYR A 263 1.40 5.86 41.35
N GLU A 264 2.01 7.03 41.44
CA GLU A 264 1.39 8.31 41.11
C GLU A 264 1.14 8.44 39.60
N HIS A 265 2.11 8.06 38.76
CA HIS A 265 2.00 8.14 37.30
C HIS A 265 0.89 7.22 36.76
N LEU A 266 0.78 6.02 37.31
CA LEU A 266 -0.17 5.01 36.84
C LEU A 266 -1.52 5.07 37.56
N GLU A 267 -1.71 5.90 38.58
CA GLU A 267 -2.97 5.96 39.37
C GLU A 267 -4.20 6.19 38.48
N LYS A 268 -4.09 7.10 37.50
CA LYS A 268 -5.19 7.44 36.59
C LYS A 268 -5.30 6.49 35.39
N HIS A 269 -4.32 5.61 35.19
CA HIS A 269 -4.29 4.70 34.05
C HIS A 269 -5.47 3.71 34.12
N PRO A 270 -6.17 3.41 33.01
CA PRO A 270 -7.33 2.51 33.04
C PRO A 270 -7.03 1.12 33.64
N LYS A 271 -5.82 0.60 33.42
CA LYS A 271 -5.35 -0.66 34.02
C LYS A 271 -5.24 -0.62 35.55
N ALA A 272 -4.84 0.51 36.12
CA ALA A 272 -4.79 0.69 37.57
C ALA A 272 -6.19 0.84 38.14
N LYS A 273 -7.07 1.61 37.47
CA LYS A 273 -8.47 1.77 37.88
C LYS A 273 -9.25 0.44 37.94
N LYS A 274 -8.91 -0.52 37.08
CA LYS A 274 -9.50 -1.88 37.08
C LYS A 274 -8.94 -2.80 38.18
N ASN A 275 -7.89 -2.40 38.90
CA ASN A 275 -7.24 -3.21 39.92
C ASN A 275 -7.09 -2.42 41.22
N GLN A 276 -7.91 -2.71 42.22
CA GLN A 276 -7.85 -2.05 43.52
C GLN A 276 -6.48 -2.19 44.23
N TYR A 277 -5.71 -3.24 43.90
CA TYR A 277 -4.37 -3.50 44.43
C TYR A 277 -3.26 -3.22 43.40
N TYR A 278 -3.43 -2.16 42.60
CA TYR A 278 -2.49 -1.85 41.52
C TYR A 278 -1.07 -1.55 42.05
N LYS A 279 -0.93 -0.95 43.24
CA LYS A 279 0.38 -0.64 43.83
C LYS A 279 1.16 -1.91 44.21
N GLU A 280 0.47 -2.88 44.80
CA GLU A 280 0.98 -4.21 45.12
C GLU A 280 1.35 -4.95 43.84
N ARG A 281 0.49 -4.87 42.80
CA ARG A 281 0.78 -5.52 41.52
C ARG A 281 1.98 -4.91 40.80
N ILE A 282 2.15 -3.59 40.84
CA ILE A 282 3.36 -2.92 40.33
C ILE A 282 4.60 -3.43 41.06
N ARG A 283 4.56 -3.50 42.39
CA ARG A 283 5.68 -3.99 43.21
C ARG A 283 6.00 -5.46 42.91
N ALA A 284 4.98 -6.31 42.88
CA ALA A 284 5.11 -7.73 42.55
C ALA A 284 5.74 -7.91 41.16
N CYS A 285 5.27 -7.17 40.16
CA CYS A 285 5.83 -7.19 38.81
C CYS A 285 7.34 -6.86 38.79
N ILE A 286 7.76 -5.83 39.52
CA ILE A 286 9.18 -5.47 39.60
C ILE A 286 10.00 -6.58 40.26
N TYR A 287 9.47 -7.21 41.32
CA TYR A 287 10.16 -8.29 42.03
C TYR A 287 10.20 -9.62 41.30
N GLU A 288 9.17 -9.91 40.49
CA GLU A 288 9.13 -11.07 39.60
C GLU A 288 10.13 -10.94 38.44
N HIS A 289 10.50 -9.71 38.07
CA HIS A 289 11.35 -9.42 36.89
C HIS A 289 12.65 -8.67 37.24
N ARG A 290 13.39 -9.12 38.28
CA ARG A 290 14.63 -8.45 38.75
C ARG A 290 15.76 -8.37 37.73
N SER A 291 15.79 -9.25 36.74
CA SER A 291 16.76 -9.18 35.64
C SER A 291 16.53 -7.95 34.75
N HIS A 292 15.32 -7.39 34.74
CA HIS A 292 14.93 -6.22 33.94
C HIS A 292 14.82 -4.94 34.78
N PHE A 293 14.36 -5.05 36.03
CA PHE A 293 14.24 -3.93 36.97
C PHE A 293 15.26 -4.07 38.10
N GLN A 294 16.41 -3.43 37.94
CA GLN A 294 17.49 -3.45 38.93
C GLN A 294 17.24 -2.38 39.99
N THR A 295 17.68 -2.61 41.23
CA THR A 295 17.62 -1.60 42.30
C THR A 295 19.02 -1.09 42.61
N ASP A 296 19.11 0.19 42.97
CA ASP A 296 20.32 0.82 43.50
C ASP A 296 20.42 0.74 45.04
N GLY A 297 19.46 0.06 45.69
CA GLY A 297 19.39 -0.07 47.14
C GLY A 297 18.82 1.15 47.87
N LYS A 298 18.49 2.23 47.17
CA LYS A 298 17.98 3.51 47.75
C LYS A 298 16.49 3.74 47.52
N GLY A 299 15.74 2.67 47.23
CA GLY A 299 14.29 2.75 46.94
C GLY A 299 13.96 3.14 45.50
N THR A 300 14.97 3.24 44.64
CA THR A 300 14.84 3.53 43.22
C THR A 300 15.11 2.27 42.39
N TYR A 301 14.44 2.16 41.25
CA TYR A 301 14.60 1.08 40.29
C TYR A 301 15.02 1.65 38.95
N ARG A 302 15.93 0.96 38.27
CA ARG A 302 16.42 1.28 36.94
C ARG A 302 16.23 0.11 35.99
N LEU A 303 16.06 0.41 34.71
CA LEU A 303 16.06 -0.61 33.67
C LEU A 303 17.46 -1.22 33.51
N ALA A 304 17.52 -2.47 33.06
CA ALA A 304 18.77 -3.19 32.86
C ALA A 304 19.60 -2.70 31.65
N TYR A 305 19.13 -1.69 30.93
CA TYR A 305 19.79 -1.05 29.80
C TYR A 305 19.65 0.48 29.92
N ALA A 306 20.58 1.20 29.29
CA ALA A 306 20.53 2.64 29.20
C ALA A 306 19.40 3.08 28.27
N VAL A 307 18.66 4.12 28.68
CA VAL A 307 17.65 4.77 27.86
C VAL A 307 18.25 6.08 27.37
N GLU A 308 18.28 6.26 26.05
CA GLU A 308 18.74 7.49 25.38
C GLU A 308 17.68 8.59 25.40
#